data_AF-A0A9P1ISN4-F1
#
_entry.id   AF-A0A9P1ISN4-F1
#
_cell.length_a   1.000
_cell.length_b   1.000
_cell.length_c   1.000
_cell.angle_alpha   90.00
_cell.angle_beta   90.00
_cell.angle_gamma   90.00
#
_symmetry.space_group_name_H-M   'P 1'
#
loop_
_entity.id
_entity.type
_entity.pdbx_description
1 polymer ?
#
loop_
_entity_poly.entity_id
_entity_poly.type
_entity_poly.pdbx_seq_one_letter_code
_entity_poly.pdbx_strand_id
1 'polypeptide(L)'
;MSQEVADHDDSIVYMAIGAVRSDNCKTTESLSTASCTPSNMFVWTDGKTTGSAGFNWLVRQPNGCFKAGCEVSNWAIIFPGLSRKMDDLPEYWADDGAICGMEAIQN
;
A
#
# COMPACT_ATOMS: atom_id res chain seq x y z
N MET A 1 -13.12 -11.83 17.76
CA MET A 1 -12.78 -10.81 16.74
C MET A 1 -11.68 -11.41 15.89
N SER A 2 -12.04 -12.00 14.75
CA SER A 2 -11.09 -12.63 13.83
C SER A 2 -10.28 -11.55 13.13
N GLN A 3 -8.95 -11.62 13.25
CA GLN A 3 -8.02 -10.72 12.59
C GLN A 3 -7.89 -11.15 11.13
N GLU A 4 -8.24 -10.28 10.19
CA GLU A 4 -7.93 -10.46 8.78
C GLU A 4 -6.48 -10.05 8.57
N VAL A 5 -5.58 -11.03 8.61
CA VAL A 5 -4.18 -10.87 8.19
C VAL A 5 -4.12 -11.45 6.78
N ALA A 6 -3.93 -10.60 5.77
CA ALA A 6 -3.75 -11.04 4.39
C ALA A 6 -2.26 -11.22 4.14
N ASP A 7 -1.67 -12.26 4.73
CA ASP A 7 -0.35 -12.69 4.31
C ASP A 7 -0.48 -13.35 2.93
N HIS A 8 0.55 -13.20 2.08
CA HIS A 8 0.55 -13.71 0.70
C HIS A 8 0.19 -15.20 0.63
N ASP A 9 -1.07 -15.43 0.27
CA ASP A 9 -1.68 -16.70 -0.10
C ASP A 9 -1.97 -16.59 -1.60
N ASP A 10 -1.53 -17.56 -2.39
CA ASP A 10 -1.70 -17.60 -3.86
C ASP A 10 -3.18 -17.55 -4.29
N SER A 11 -4.12 -17.72 -3.35
CA SER A 11 -5.56 -17.56 -3.58
C SER A 11 -6.08 -16.12 -3.40
N ILE A 12 -5.29 -15.21 -2.82
CA ILE A 12 -5.67 -13.83 -2.56
C ILE A 12 -5.28 -12.95 -3.76
N VAL A 13 -6.29 -12.38 -4.40
CA VAL A 13 -6.11 -11.38 -5.47
C VAL A 13 -5.84 -10.01 -4.86
N TYR A 14 -4.76 -9.38 -5.30
CA TYR A 14 -4.44 -7.98 -5.03
C TYR A 14 -4.16 -7.23 -6.34
N MET A 15 -4.21 -5.90 -6.26
CA MET A 15 -3.79 -5.01 -7.33
C MET A 15 -3.00 -3.85 -6.76
N ALA A 16 -1.95 -3.41 -7.45
CA ALA A 16 -1.32 -2.14 -7.16
C ALA A 16 -2.28 -0.99 -7.41
N ILE A 17 -2.21 0.02 -6.54
CA ILE A 17 -2.83 1.31 -6.76
C ILE A 17 -1.74 2.36 -6.96
N GLY A 18 -2.08 3.47 -7.61
CA GLY A 18 -1.17 4.60 -7.83
C GLY A 18 -0.84 5.38 -6.55
N ALA A 19 -0.46 4.70 -5.47
CA ALA A 19 0.00 5.31 -4.23
C ALA A 19 1.33 4.67 -3.81
N VAL A 20 2.30 5.54 -3.52
CA VAL A 20 3.66 5.16 -3.13
C VAL A 20 4.01 5.82 -1.80
N ARG A 21 4.89 5.18 -1.06
CA ARG A 21 5.46 5.72 0.17
C ARG A 21 6.25 7.00 -0.13
N SER A 22 6.13 7.97 0.77
CA SER A 22 6.83 9.26 0.67
C SER A 22 8.34 9.07 0.60
N ASP A 23 9.04 9.94 -0.12
CA ASP A 23 10.48 9.79 -0.41
C ASP A 23 11.36 9.59 0.83
N ASN A 24 11.02 10.22 1.95
CA ASN A 24 11.74 10.10 3.22
C ASN A 24 11.65 8.71 3.88
N CYS A 25 10.77 7.84 3.37
CA CYS A 25 10.45 6.55 3.94
C CYS A 25 10.72 5.37 2.98
N LYS A 26 11.50 5.58 1.91
CA LYS A 26 11.74 4.58 0.87
C LYS A 26 12.90 3.61 1.13
N THR A 27 13.57 3.69 2.28
CA THR A 27 14.72 2.82 2.62
C THR A 27 14.38 1.83 3.71
N THR A 28 15.04 0.67 3.73
CA THR A 28 14.93 -0.33 4.82
C THR A 28 15.16 0.27 6.20
N GLU A 29 16.16 1.13 6.34
CA GLU A 29 16.42 1.85 7.59
C GLU A 29 15.24 2.72 8.01
N SER A 30 14.67 3.48 7.08
CA SER A 30 13.53 4.36 7.36
C SER A 30 12.27 3.59 7.75
N LEU A 31 12.01 2.43 7.14
CA LEU A 31 10.84 1.59 7.45
C LEU A 31 10.84 1.03 8.88
N SER A 32 12.02 0.87 9.48
CA SER A 32 12.14 0.47 10.89
C SER A 32 11.74 1.58 11.89
N THR A 33 11.56 2.81 11.40
CA THR A 33 11.21 3.96 12.24
C THR A 33 9.70 4.11 12.36
N ALA A 34 9.22 4.43 13.57
CA ALA A 34 7.80 4.71 13.83
C ALA A 34 7.26 5.92 13.04
N SER A 35 8.15 6.75 12.47
CA SER A 35 7.78 7.84 11.57
C SER A 35 7.39 7.39 10.17
N CYS A 36 7.78 6.19 9.75
CA CYS A 36 7.52 5.70 8.40
C CYS A 36 6.46 4.61 8.33
N THR A 37 6.01 4.04 9.43
CA THR A 37 4.87 3.09 9.48
C THR A 37 3.46 3.71 9.60
N PRO A 38 3.24 5.04 9.74
CA PRO A 38 1.90 5.59 9.72
C PRO A 38 1.19 5.51 8.36
N SER A 39 -0.14 5.38 8.39
CA SER A 39 -1.02 5.31 7.21
C SER A 39 -1.03 6.56 6.33
N ASN A 40 -0.54 7.70 6.84
CA ASN A 40 -0.43 8.96 6.11
C ASN A 40 0.93 9.12 5.41
N MET A 41 1.79 8.10 5.41
CA MET A 41 3.09 8.14 4.73
C MET A 41 3.01 7.80 3.25
N PHE A 42 1.84 7.45 2.73
CA PHE A 42 1.62 7.20 1.31
C PHE A 42 1.02 8.42 0.62
N VAL A 43 1.48 8.66 -0.59
CA VAL A 43 1.03 9.75 -1.46
C VAL A 43 0.61 9.17 -2.80
N TRP A 44 -0.38 9.79 -3.44
CA TRP A 44 -0.80 9.42 -4.78
C TRP A 44 0.28 9.81 -5.80
N THR A 45 0.50 8.96 -6.80
CA THR A 45 1.49 9.15 -7.85
C THR A 45 1.02 10.06 -8.97
N ASP A 46 -0.26 10.47 -8.95
CA ASP A 46 -0.88 11.32 -9.97
C ASP A 46 -0.49 12.81 -9.88
N GLY A 47 0.23 13.20 -8.81
CA GLY A 47 0.67 14.59 -8.58
C GLY A 47 -0.47 15.59 -8.32
N LYS A 48 -1.73 15.13 -8.23
CA LYS A 48 -2.92 15.98 -8.07
C LYS A 48 -3.70 15.63 -6.82
N THR A 49 -3.85 14.35 -6.52
CA THR A 49 -4.63 13.88 -5.38
C THR A 49 -3.80 14.04 -4.11
N THR A 50 -4.30 14.85 -3.18
CA THR A 50 -3.67 15.07 -1.87
C THR A 50 -4.39 14.33 -0.76
N GLY A 51 -3.64 13.89 0.25
CA GLY A 51 -4.19 13.23 1.44
C GLY A 51 -4.43 11.73 1.25
N SER A 52 -4.99 11.11 2.29
CA SER A 52 -5.18 9.65 2.40
C SER A 52 -6.64 9.22 2.30
N ALA A 53 -7.50 10.08 1.74
CA ALA A 53 -8.91 9.75 1.55
C ALA A 53 -9.06 8.50 0.68
N GLY A 54 -9.80 7.51 1.16
CA GLY A 54 -9.97 6.22 0.50
C GLY A 54 -8.95 5.14 0.92
N PHE A 55 -7.89 5.49 1.65
CA PHE A 55 -7.01 4.48 2.22
C PHE A 55 -7.70 3.68 3.32
N ASN A 56 -7.63 2.35 3.22
CA ASN A 56 -8.27 1.42 4.12
C ASN A 56 -7.30 0.28 4.44
N TRP A 57 -6.30 0.57 5.27
CA TRP A 57 -5.25 -0.39 5.61
C TRP A 57 -5.79 -1.62 6.38
N LEU A 58 -5.11 -2.75 6.18
CA LEU A 58 -5.21 -3.89 7.07
C LEU A 58 -4.75 -3.50 8.49
N VAL A 59 -5.16 -4.30 9.46
CA VAL A 59 -4.69 -4.13 10.84
C VAL A 59 -3.17 -4.24 10.86
N ARG A 60 -2.50 -3.23 11.44
CA ARG A 60 -1.04 -3.08 11.51
C ARG A 60 -0.34 -2.72 10.20
N GLN A 61 -1.09 -2.41 9.13
CA GLN A 61 -0.53 -1.87 7.91
C GLN A 61 -0.69 -0.34 7.84
N PRO A 62 0.20 0.38 7.13
CA PRO A 62 1.38 -0.13 6.42
C PRO A 62 2.61 -0.29 7.34
N ASN A 63 3.27 -1.45 7.33
CA ASN A 63 4.38 -1.74 8.24
C ASN A 63 5.75 -1.80 7.56
N GLY A 64 5.84 -1.75 6.23
CA GLY A 64 7.13 -1.84 5.55
C GLY A 64 7.70 -3.25 5.54
N CYS A 65 6.93 -4.28 5.85
CA CYS A 65 7.42 -5.64 6.02
C CYS A 65 6.58 -6.64 5.26
N PHE A 66 7.22 -7.29 4.29
CA PHE A 66 6.65 -8.38 3.53
C PHE A 66 7.15 -9.71 4.10
N LYS A 67 6.25 -10.50 4.73
CA LYS A 67 6.59 -11.71 5.50
C LYS A 67 7.61 -11.41 6.63
N ALA A 68 8.26 -12.44 7.19
CA ALA A 68 9.13 -12.35 8.37
C ALA A 68 10.39 -11.46 8.22
N GLY A 69 10.53 -10.70 7.12
CA GLY A 69 11.60 -9.75 6.87
C GLY A 69 11.04 -8.39 6.44
N CYS A 70 11.62 -7.30 6.95
CA CYS A 70 11.26 -5.95 6.51
C CYS A 70 12.09 -5.60 5.26
N GLU A 71 11.53 -5.88 4.09
CA GLU A 71 12.04 -5.42 2.79
C GLU A 71 11.52 -4.02 2.46
N VAL A 72 12.08 -3.38 1.43
CA VAL A 72 11.63 -2.06 0.97
C VAL A 72 10.23 -2.15 0.36
N SER A 73 9.19 -2.01 1.19
CA SER A 73 7.78 -2.06 0.79
C SER A 73 7.23 -0.64 0.61
N ASN A 74 7.26 -0.18 -0.64
CA ASN A 74 6.99 1.22 -1.00
C ASN A 74 5.66 1.41 -1.73
N TRP A 75 5.05 0.34 -2.25
CA TRP A 75 3.88 0.44 -3.12
C TRP A 75 2.64 -0.05 -2.40
N ALA A 76 1.57 0.74 -2.45
CA ALA A 76 0.30 0.32 -1.87
C ALA A 76 -0.43 -0.62 -2.83
N ILE A 77 -0.97 -1.70 -2.27
CA ILE A 77 -1.87 -2.61 -2.96
C ILE A 77 -3.25 -2.59 -2.31
N ILE A 78 -4.26 -3.02 -3.06
CA ILE A 78 -5.62 -3.21 -2.59
C ILE A 78 -6.03 -4.67 -2.79
N PHE A 79 -6.75 -5.22 -1.82
CA PHE A 79 -7.40 -6.52 -1.86
C PHE A 79 -8.90 -6.34 -2.12
N PRO A 80 -9.39 -6.50 -3.36
CA PRO A 80 -10.81 -6.30 -3.67
C PRO A 80 -11.70 -7.28 -2.92
N GLY A 81 -11.23 -8.53 -2.76
CA GLY A 81 -11.93 -9.59 -2.05
C GLY A 81 -11.98 -9.41 -0.52
N LEU A 82 -11.13 -8.55 0.04
CA LEU A 82 -11.05 -8.29 1.48
C LEU A 82 -11.57 -6.90 1.79
N SER A 83 -12.81 -6.59 1.42
CA SER A 83 -13.45 -5.29 1.71
C SER A 83 -12.61 -4.07 1.28
N ARG A 84 -11.81 -4.21 0.21
CA ARG A 84 -10.87 -3.18 -0.27
C ARG A 84 -9.85 -2.78 0.80
N LYS A 85 -9.35 -3.76 1.55
CA LYS A 85 -8.25 -3.56 2.48
C LYS A 85 -6.93 -3.37 1.74
N MET A 86 -5.99 -2.70 2.38
CA MET A 86 -4.71 -2.32 1.77
C MET A 86 -3.51 -2.81 2.57
N ASP A 87 -2.43 -3.04 1.86
CA ASP A 87 -1.11 -3.39 2.38
C ASP A 87 -0.03 -2.72 1.52
N ASP A 88 1.20 -2.68 2.02
CA ASP A 88 2.35 -2.20 1.27
C ASP A 88 3.28 -3.34 0.89
N LEU A 89 3.65 -3.38 -0.38
CA LEU A 89 4.53 -4.39 -0.94
C LEU A 89 5.78 -3.78 -1.58
N PRO A 90 6.85 -4.57 -1.74
CA PRO A 90 7.96 -4.20 -2.59
C PRO A 90 7.52 -4.02 -4.05
N GLU A 91 8.26 -3.21 -4.79
CA GLU A 91 7.98 -2.88 -6.20
C GLU A 91 7.77 -4.13 -7.06
N TYR A 92 8.61 -5.14 -6.90
CA TYR A 92 8.57 -6.36 -7.71
C TYR A 92 7.31 -7.23 -7.52
N TRP A 93 6.50 -7.01 -6.48
CA TRP A 93 5.21 -7.67 -6.28
C TRP A 93 4.04 -6.78 -6.70
N ALA A 94 4.25 -5.46 -6.81
CA ALA A 94 3.23 -4.54 -7.27
C ALA A 94 2.97 -4.69 -8.79
N ASP A 95 3.80 -5.45 -9.51
CA ASP A 95 3.74 -5.59 -10.96
C ASP A 95 2.73 -6.64 -11.46
N ASP A 96 2.14 -7.46 -10.58
CA ASP A 96 1.20 -8.55 -10.98
C ASP A 96 -0.16 -8.05 -11.49
N GLY A 97 -0.46 -6.77 -11.31
CA GLY A 97 -1.66 -6.13 -11.83
C GLY A 97 -1.93 -4.79 -11.15
N ALA A 98 -2.38 -3.79 -11.91
CA ALA A 98 -2.59 -2.43 -11.41
C ALA A 98 -3.97 -1.88 -11.76
N ILE A 99 -4.52 -1.07 -10.85
CA ILE A 99 -5.69 -0.23 -11.11
C ILE A 99 -5.21 1.14 -11.61
N CYS A 100 -5.53 1.47 -12.86
CA CYS A 100 -5.30 2.79 -13.41
C CYS A 100 -6.50 3.71 -13.13
N GLY A 101 -6.24 4.91 -12.64
CA GLY A 101 -7.25 5.98 -12.53
C GLY A 101 -7.42 6.73 -13.85
N MET A 102 -8.63 7.24 -14.11
CA MET A 102 -8.88 8.25 -15.13
C MET A 102 -9.34 9.55 -14.45
N GLU A 103 -8.92 10.70 -14.98
CA GLU A 103 -9.44 11.99 -14.52
C GLU A 103 -10.92 12.13 -14.91
N ALA A 104 -11.76 12.55 -13.96
CA ALA A 104 -13.13 12.93 -14.28
C ALA A 104 -13.11 14.23 -15.10
N ILE A 105 -13.66 14.18 -16.32
CA ILE A 105 -13.93 15.40 -17.10
C ILE A 105 -14.94 16.22 -16.30
N GLN A 106 -14.48 17.34 -15.73
CA GLN A 106 -15.38 18.32 -15.12
C GLN A 106 -16.02 19.13 -16.25
N ASN A 107 -17.33 18.97 -16.43
CA ASN A 107 -18.15 19.79 -17.34
C ASN A 107 -18.46 21.16 -16.72
#